data_AF-A0A7C6F708-F1
#
_entry.id   AF-A0A7C6F708-F1
#
_cell.length_a   1.000
_cell.length_b   1.000
_cell.length_c   1.000
_cell.angle_alpha   90.00
_cell.angle_beta   90.00
_cell.angle_gamma   90.00
#
_symmetry.space_group_name_H-M   'P 1'
#
loop_
_entity.id
_entity.type
_entity.pdbx_description
1 polymer ?
#
loop_
_entity_poly.entity_id
_entity_poly.type
_entity_poly.pdbx_seq_one_letter_code
_entity_poly.pdbx_strand_id
1 'polypeptide(L)'
;MLEPVAGRLSDNAGEYSSARLRQVAGEFEALLLAQLLKSMRQERGWMGTGEDQTGASMLEIAEEHLAEVLASQGGLGLAGLLTQSLERAQSEQSRSGS
;
A
#
# COMPACT_ATOMS: atom_id res chain seq x y z
N MET A 1 16.71 -21.16 -34.64
CA MET A 1 16.30 -21.95 -33.46
C MET A 1 15.82 -20.92 -32.43
N LEU A 2 14.51 -20.79 -32.25
CA LEU A 2 13.89 -19.78 -31.37
C LEU A 2 13.66 -20.47 -30.02
N GLU A 3 14.36 -20.03 -28.98
CA GLU A 3 14.17 -20.54 -27.63
C GLU A 3 12.80 -20.12 -27.07
N PRO A 4 12.09 -20.99 -26.34
CA PRO A 4 10.77 -20.67 -25.79
C PRO A 4 10.86 -19.65 -24.65
N VAL A 5 10.19 -18.50 -24.83
CA VAL A 5 10.02 -17.44 -23.83
C VAL A 5 9.21 -17.86 -22.60
N ALA A 6 8.75 -19.11 -22.55
CA ALA A 6 7.98 -19.68 -21.45
C ALA A 6 8.85 -20.03 -20.23
N GLY A 7 10.16 -20.24 -20.40
CA GLY A 7 11.07 -20.61 -19.30
C GLY A 7 11.52 -19.45 -18.41
N ARG A 8 11.41 -18.20 -18.86
CA ARG A 8 11.97 -17.02 -18.15
C ARG A 8 11.00 -16.36 -17.16
N LEU A 9 9.73 -16.74 -17.20
CA LEU A 9 8.70 -16.17 -16.33
C LEU A 9 8.57 -16.97 -15.01
N SER A 10 8.88 -18.27 -15.02
CA SER A 10 8.85 -19.11 -13.81
C SER A 10 10.05 -18.93 -12.89
N ASP A 11 11.19 -18.45 -13.40
CA ASP A 11 12.42 -18.24 -12.61
C ASP A 11 12.40 -16.94 -11.79
N ASN A 12 11.68 -15.89 -12.24
CA ASN A 12 11.72 -14.58 -11.59
C ASN A 12 10.77 -14.42 -10.40
N ALA A 13 9.70 -15.23 -10.32
CA ALA A 13 8.72 -15.12 -9.24
C ALA A 13 9.22 -15.73 -7.93
N GLY A 14 10.17 -16.68 -7.99
CA GLY A 14 10.76 -17.35 -6.83
C GLY A 14 11.88 -16.57 -6.13
N GLU A 15 12.31 -15.42 -6.66
CA GLU A 15 13.59 -14.78 -6.29
C GLU A 15 13.47 -13.36 -5.72
N TYR A 16 12.27 -12.89 -5.37
CA TYR A 16 12.16 -11.65 -4.60
C TYR A 16 12.45 -11.92 -3.14
N SER A 17 13.63 -11.50 -2.68
CA SER A 17 13.97 -11.57 -1.25
C SER A 17 12.88 -10.88 -0.42
N SER A 18 12.55 -11.46 0.74
CA SER A 18 11.59 -10.88 1.69
C SER A 18 11.90 -9.41 2.04
N ALA A 19 13.19 -9.03 1.99
CA ALA A 19 13.63 -7.64 2.11
C ALA A 19 13.17 -6.75 0.94
N ARG A 20 13.29 -7.23 -0.31
CA ARG A 20 12.83 -6.50 -1.50
C ARG A 20 11.31 -6.39 -1.55
N LEU A 21 10.58 -7.41 -1.11
CA LEU A 21 9.13 -7.37 -0.99
C LEU A 21 8.68 -6.32 0.04
N ARG A 22 9.29 -6.30 1.22
CA ARG A 22 9.04 -5.26 2.23
C ARG A 22 9.31 -3.86 1.69
N GLN A 23 10.42 -3.68 0.97
CA GLN A 23 10.76 -2.39 0.38
C GLN A 23 9.68 -1.91 -0.60
N VAL A 24 9.31 -2.73 -1.58
CA VAL A 24 8.30 -2.37 -2.59
C VAL A 24 6.93 -2.13 -1.94
N ALA A 25 6.56 -2.91 -0.92
CA ALA A 25 5.31 -2.73 -0.21
C ALA A 25 5.28 -1.41 0.59
N GLY A 26 6.41 -0.98 1.16
CA GLY A 26 6.55 0.34 1.78
C GLY A 26 6.50 1.49 0.77
N GLU A 27 7.14 1.33 -0.39
CA GLU A 27 7.05 2.32 -1.49
C GLU A 27 5.62 2.48 -2.01
N PHE A 28 4.87 1.39 -2.14
CA PHE A 28 3.45 1.41 -2.51
C PHE A 28 2.59 2.16 -1.47
N GLU A 29 2.78 1.87 -0.18
CA GLU A 29 2.08 2.53 0.91
C GLU A 29 2.33 4.04 0.92
N ALA A 30 3.57 4.47 0.69
CA ALA A 30 3.93 5.88 0.60
C ALA A 30 3.19 6.59 -0.55
N LEU A 31 3.07 5.96 -1.72
CA LEU A 31 2.34 6.52 -2.86
C LEU A 31 0.84 6.62 -2.58
N LEU A 32 0.26 5.57 -1.97
CA LEU A 32 -1.15 5.56 -1.59
C LEU A 32 -1.47 6.66 -0.58
N LEU A 33 -0.62 6.81 0.45
CA LEU A 33 -0.77 7.87 1.45
C LEU A 33 -0.64 9.26 0.82
N ALA A 34 0.33 9.46 -0.08
CA ALA A 34 0.50 10.72 -0.79
C ALA A 34 -0.76 11.08 -1.60
N GLN A 35 -1.37 10.10 -2.26
CA GLN A 35 -2.60 10.29 -3.03
C GLN A 35 -3.81 10.55 -2.13
N LEU A 36 -3.94 9.84 -1.00
CA LEU A 36 -5.01 10.07 -0.02
C LEU A 36 -4.93 11.50 0.55
N LEU A 37 -3.76 11.90 1.04
CA LEU A 37 -3.53 13.26 1.56
C LEU A 37 -3.78 14.33 0.50
N LYS A 38 -3.46 14.05 -0.77
CA LYS A 38 -3.78 14.93 -1.88
C LYS A 38 -5.29 15.06 -2.05
N SER A 39 -6.05 13.95 -2.06
CA SER A 39 -7.51 13.97 -2.17
C SER A 39 -8.17 14.77 -1.03
N MET A 40 -7.73 14.57 0.22
CA MET A 40 -8.24 15.31 1.38
C MET A 40 -7.98 16.82 1.25
N ARG A 41 -6.79 17.23 0.78
CA ARG A 41 -6.49 18.64 0.52
C ARG A 41 -7.30 19.22 -0.64
N GLN A 42 -7.60 18.43 -1.67
CA GLN A 42 -8.45 18.85 -2.78
C GLN A 42 -9.91 19.03 -2.33
N GLU A 43 -10.43 18.15 -1.47
CA GLU A 43 -11.75 18.33 -0.85
C GLU A 43 -11.81 19.58 0.03
N ARG A 44 -10.78 19.86 0.82
CA ARG A 44 -10.66 21.10 1.61
C ARG A 44 -10.64 22.37 0.75
N GLY A 45 -9.95 22.31 -0.39
CA GLY A 45 -9.91 23.42 -1.35
C GLY A 45 -11.23 23.63 -2.10
N TRP A 46 -12.07 22.60 -2.20
CA TRP A 46 -13.36 22.63 -2.89
C TRP A 46 -14.53 23.05 -1.98
N MET A 47 -14.50 22.73 -0.68
CA MET A 47 -15.56 23.09 0.29
C MET A 47 -15.40 24.48 0.94
N GLY A 48 -14.55 25.35 0.39
CA GLY A 48 -14.22 26.66 0.97
C GLY A 48 -15.26 27.77 0.80
N THR A 49 -16.50 27.52 0.34
CA THR A 49 -17.45 28.60 0.02
C THR A 49 -18.88 28.41 0.55
N GLY A 50 -19.02 27.85 1.76
CA GLY A 50 -20.24 27.99 2.56
C GLY A 50 -21.25 26.85 2.41
N GLU A 51 -21.46 26.13 3.51
CA GLU A 51 -22.77 25.72 4.07
C GLU A 51 -22.68 24.50 5.02
N ASP A 52 -21.52 23.85 5.21
CA ASP A 52 -21.45 22.65 6.07
C ASP A 52 -20.34 22.69 7.15
N GLN A 53 -20.62 23.38 8.26
CA GLN A 53 -19.73 23.42 9.43
C GLN A 53 -19.52 22.03 10.07
N THR A 54 -20.48 21.10 9.90
CA THR A 54 -20.37 19.73 10.42
C THR A 54 -19.33 18.91 9.65
N GLY A 55 -19.29 19.07 8.32
CA GLY A 55 -18.30 18.41 7.47
C GLY A 55 -16.85 18.84 7.78
N ALA A 56 -16.65 20.10 8.14
CA ALA A 56 -15.33 20.63 8.52
C ALA A 56 -14.80 19.97 9.80
N SER A 57 -15.62 19.86 10.86
CA SER A 57 -15.21 19.23 12.12
C SER A 57 -14.96 17.72 11.99
N MET A 58 -15.76 17.02 11.18
CA MET A 58 -15.56 15.58 10.96
C MET A 58 -14.26 15.29 10.20
N LEU A 59 -13.88 16.17 9.27
CA LEU A 59 -12.62 16.08 8.53
C LEU A 59 -11.41 16.38 9.41
N GLU A 60 -11.53 17.32 10.35
CA GLU A 60 -10.49 17.62 11.34
C GLU A 60 -10.19 16.41 12.24
N ILE A 61 -11.24 15.77 12.77
CA ILE A 61 -11.12 14.53 13.57
C ILE A 61 -10.49 13.40 12.75
N ALA A 62 -10.88 13.26 11.48
CA ALA A 62 -10.31 12.23 10.59
C ALA A 62 -8.81 12.46 10.35
N GLU A 63 -8.36 13.71 10.26
CA GLU A 63 -6.94 14.03 10.11
C GLU A 63 -6.12 13.78 11.37
N GLU A 64 -6.64 14.13 12.54
CA GLU A 64 -5.97 13.87 13.81
C GLU A 64 -5.74 12.37 14.00
N HIS A 65 -6.77 11.55 13.77
CA HIS A 65 -6.66 10.09 13.82
C HIS A 65 -5.71 9.54 12.76
N LEU A 66 -5.73 10.06 11.54
CA LEU A 66 -4.79 9.64 10.50
C LEU A 66 -3.35 9.98 10.91
N ALA A 67 -3.09 11.17 11.45
CA ALA A 67 -1.78 11.59 11.93
C ALA A 67 -1.29 10.71 13.09
N GLU A 68 -2.17 10.35 14.02
CA GLU A 68 -1.87 9.45 15.13
C GLU A 68 -1.47 8.05 14.64
N VAL A 69 -2.21 7.50 13.67
CA VAL A 69 -1.88 6.20 13.05
C VAL A 69 -0.53 6.27 12.35
N LEU A 70 -0.26 7.33 11.60
CA LEU A 70 1.03 7.51 10.92
C LEU A 70 2.20 7.67 11.89
N ALA A 71 2.02 8.41 12.99
CA ALA A 71 3.06 8.62 14.00
C ALA A 71 3.34 7.36 14.81
N SER A 72 2.31 6.56 15.11
CA SER A 72 2.43 5.34 15.92
C SER A 72 2.91 4.12 15.12
N GLN A 73 2.54 4.01 13.85
CA GLN A 73 2.84 2.82 13.03
C GLN A 73 3.76 3.09 11.82
N GLY A 74 4.14 4.35 11.57
CA GLY A 74 5.00 4.73 10.44
C GLY A 74 4.33 4.61 9.08
N GLY A 75 3.00 4.44 9.03
CA GLY A 75 2.22 4.15 7.83
C GLY A 75 0.82 3.63 8.17
N LEU A 76 0.15 3.01 7.19
CA LEU A 76 -1.16 2.36 7.36
C LEU A 76 -1.04 0.87 7.74
N GLY A 77 0.18 0.32 7.75
CA GLY A 77 0.46 -1.09 8.00
C GLY A 77 0.23 -2.00 6.78
N LEU A 78 -0.08 -1.43 5.61
CA LEU A 78 -0.37 -2.18 4.39
C LEU A 78 0.88 -2.90 3.87
N ALA A 79 2.06 -2.31 4.06
CA ALA A 79 3.31 -2.94 3.66
C ALA A 79 3.53 -4.30 4.34
N GLY A 80 3.21 -4.38 5.63
CA GLY A 80 3.29 -5.61 6.42
C GLY A 80 2.26 -6.65 5.99
N LEU A 81 1.03 -6.22 5.73
CA LEU A 81 -0.05 -7.11 5.26
C LEU A 81 0.25 -7.70 3.87
N LEU A 82 0.73 -6.87 2.93
CA LEU A 82 1.12 -7.30 1.59
C LEU A 82 2.28 -8.28 1.64
N THR A 83 3.31 -7.99 2.45
CA THR A 83 4.45 -8.89 2.62
C THR A 83 3.99 -10.26 3.13
N GLN A 84 3.17 -10.30 4.18
CA GLN A 84 2.65 -11.56 4.75
C GLN A 84 1.78 -12.34 3.76
N SER A 85 0.97 -11.65 2.96
CA SER A 85 0.13 -12.26 1.93
C SER A 85 0.98 -12.88 0.81
N LEU A 86 2.00 -12.18 0.35
CA LEU A 86 2.91 -12.64 -0.70
C LEU A 86 3.79 -13.81 -0.22
N GLU A 87 4.31 -13.75 1.00
CA GLU A 87 5.07 -14.84 1.63
C GLU A 87 4.20 -16.11 1.76
N ARG A 88 2.92 -15.96 2.14
CA ARG A 88 1.97 -17.07 2.19
C ARG A 88 1.74 -17.68 0.80
N ALA A 89 1.49 -16.86 -0.21
CA ALA A 89 1.27 -17.31 -1.58
C ALA A 89 2.49 -18.09 -2.14
N GLN A 90 3.71 -17.65 -1.84
CA GLN A 90 4.93 -18.37 -2.22
C GLN A 90 5.03 -19.74 -1.51
N SER A 91 4.74 -19.79 -0.20
CA SER A 91 4.79 -21.04 0.57
C SER A 91 3.76 -22.08 0.11
N GLU A 92 2.62 -21.66 -0.42
CA GLU A 92 1.60 -22.53 -0.99
C GLU A 92 2.00 -23.05 -2.38
N GLN A 93 2.66 -22.21 -3.21
CA GLN A 93 3.23 -22.63 -4.50
C GLN A 93 4.33 -23.68 -4.36
N SER A 94 5.22 -23.54 -3.36
CA SER A 94 6.28 -24.53 -3.13
C SER A 94 5.76 -25.90 -2.69
N ARG A 95 4.59 -25.95 -2.04
CA ARG A 95 3.94 -27.22 -1.60
C ARG A 95 3.18 -27.93 -2.70
N SER A 96 2.71 -27.22 -3.73
CA SER A 96 1.99 -27.82 -4.85
C SER A 96 2.92 -28.39 -5.94
N GLY A 97 4.23 -28.17 -5.82
CA GLY A 97 5.25 -28.61 -6.78
C GLY A 97 6.19 -29.72 -6.30
N SER A 98 5.92 -30.36 -5.15
CA SER A 98 6.63 -31.55 -4.63
C SER A 98 5.70 -32.74 -4.55
#